data_AF-A0A0M7C0K7-F1
#
_entry.id   AF-A0A0M7C0K7-F1
#
_cell.length_a   1.000
_cell.length_b   1.000
_cell.length_c   1.000
_cell.angle_alpha   90.00
_cell.angle_beta   90.00
_cell.angle_gamma   90.00
#
_symmetry.space_group_name_H-M   'P 1'
#
loop_
_entity.id
_entity.type
_entity.pdbx_description
1 polymer ?
#
loop_
_entity_poly.entity_id
_entity_poly.type
_entity_poly.pdbx_seq_one_letter_code
_entity_poly.pdbx_strand_id
1 'polypeptide(L)'
;MTYIQDHYGLCTQRACRLVKQARSTHYYRSVKDPQTALRQRMREIAQTRIRYGYRRIHVLLRREGWQVSRNRVYRLYADEQLQLRSKLPRRR
;
A
#
# COMPACT_ATOMS: atom_id res chain seq x y z
N MET A 1 11.94 15.55 4.30
CA MET A 1 11.96 17.03 4.41
C MET A 1 11.91 17.48 5.86
N THR A 2 11.08 16.88 6.71
CA THR A 2 11.02 17.15 8.16
C THR A 2 12.38 17.07 8.85
N TYR A 3 13.13 15.97 8.65
CA TYR A 3 14.48 15.81 9.21
C TYR A 3 15.43 17.00 8.95
N ILE A 4 15.43 17.54 7.73
CA ILE A 4 16.33 18.64 7.34
C ILE A 4 15.81 19.98 7.88
N GLN A 5 14.49 20.16 7.93
CA GLN A 5 13.87 21.36 8.48
C GLN A 5 14.12 21.45 9.98
N ASP A 6 13.96 20.34 10.72
CA ASP A 6 14.12 20.29 12.16
C ASP A 6 15.60 20.39 12.58
N HIS A 7 16.50 19.67 11.91
CA HIS A 7 17.92 19.66 12.27
C HIS A 7 18.67 20.95 11.90
N TYR A 8 18.27 21.63 10.81
CA TYR A 8 18.96 22.83 10.32
C TYR A 8 18.14 24.13 10.45
N GLY A 9 16.93 24.07 11.01
CA GLY A 9 16.03 25.23 11.14
C GLY A 9 15.63 25.86 9.80
N LEU A 10 15.65 25.08 8.71
CA LEU A 10 15.44 25.59 7.36
C LEU A 10 13.96 25.60 7.00
N CYS A 11 13.50 26.68 6.35
CA CYS A 11 12.18 26.70 5.74
C CYS A 11 12.09 25.70 4.57
N THR A 12 10.88 25.22 4.28
CA THR A 12 10.63 24.22 3.23
C THR A 12 11.24 24.59 1.88
N GLN A 13 11.22 25.87 1.51
CA GLN A 13 11.82 26.35 0.26
C GLN A 13 13.34 26.14 0.24
N ARG A 14 14.05 26.52 1.31
CA ARG A 14 15.50 26.35 1.44
C ARG A 14 15.87 24.87 1.50
N ALA A 15 15.09 24.06 2.23
CA ALA A 15 15.28 22.61 2.29
C ALA A 15 15.11 21.93 0.92
N CYS A 16 14.07 22.28 0.14
CA CYS A 16 13.88 21.75 -1.21
C CYS A 16 15.02 22.14 -2.15
N ARG A 17 15.52 23.39 -2.07
CA ARG A 17 16.67 23.84 -2.87
C ARG A 17 17.95 23.08 -2.50
N LEU A 18 18.19 22.87 -1.20
CA LEU A 18 19.35 22.14 -0.69
C LEU A 18 19.42 20.71 -1.24
N VAL A 19 18.28 20.00 -1.22
CA VAL A 19 18.18 18.61 -1.71
C VAL A 19 17.97 18.53 -3.22
N LYS A 20 17.93 19.68 -3.92
CA LYS A 20 17.67 19.78 -5.38
C LYS A 20 16.35 19.11 -5.79
N GLN A 21 15.34 19.16 -4.92
CA GLN A 21 13.99 18.65 -5.20
C GLN A 21 13.06 19.79 -5.63
N ALA A 22 12.27 19.56 -6.69
CA ALA A 22 11.23 20.51 -7.08
C ALA A 22 10.16 20.64 -5.99
N ARG A 23 9.73 21.87 -5.71
CA ARG A 23 8.70 22.16 -4.69
C ARG A 23 7.37 21.45 -4.99
N SER A 24 7.00 21.36 -6.27
CA SER A 24 5.79 20.66 -6.72
C SER A 24 5.76 19.21 -6.24
N THR A 25 6.89 18.51 -6.31
CA THR A 25 7.02 17.13 -5.81
C THR A 25 6.85 17.06 -4.30
N HIS A 26 7.31 18.07 -3.55
CA HIS A 26 7.15 18.09 -2.10
C HIS A 26 5.70 18.34 -1.66
N TYR A 27 4.98 19.23 -2.37
CA TYR A 27 3.57 19.52 -2.09
C TYR A 27 2.60 18.53 -2.73
N TYR A 28 3.07 17.66 -3.61
CA TYR A 28 2.22 16.69 -4.28
C TYR A 28 1.56 15.76 -3.28
N ARG A 29 0.22 15.83 -3.20
CA ARG A 29 -0.62 14.86 -2.49
C ARG A 29 -1.39 14.07 -3.52
N SER A 30 -1.27 12.74 -3.46
CA SER A 30 -2.06 11.85 -4.28
C SER A 30 -3.55 12.04 -3.98
N VAL A 31 -4.33 12.41 -5.00
CA VAL A 31 -5.81 12.51 -4.92
C VAL A 31 -6.49 11.14 -5.12
N LYS A 32 -5.72 10.07 -5.33
CA LYS A 32 -6.29 8.74 -5.54
C LYS A 32 -7.07 8.31 -4.30
N ASP A 33 -8.30 7.84 -4.53
CA ASP A 33 -9.14 7.24 -3.50
C ASP A 33 -8.34 6.14 -2.77
N PRO A 34 -8.20 6.23 -1.44
CA PRO A 34 -7.53 5.21 -0.64
C PRO A 34 -8.20 3.83 -0.74
N GLN A 35 -9.43 3.74 -1.26
CA GLN A 35 -10.20 2.51 -1.42
C GLN A 35 -10.31 1.76 -0.09
N THR A 36 -10.63 2.49 0.98
CA THR A 36 -10.66 1.97 2.35
C THR A 36 -11.64 0.81 2.50
N ALA A 37 -12.82 0.88 1.88
CA ALA A 37 -13.81 -0.20 1.90
C ALA A 37 -13.29 -1.50 1.28
N LEU A 38 -12.58 -1.41 0.15
CA LEU A 38 -11.97 -2.56 -0.51
C LEU A 38 -10.87 -3.18 0.35
N ARG A 39 -10.01 -2.35 0.96
CA ARG A 39 -8.95 -2.80 1.89
C ARG A 39 -9.54 -3.50 3.11
N GLN A 40 -10.59 -2.92 3.69
CA GLN A 40 -11.30 -3.51 4.83
C GLN A 40 -11.88 -4.88 4.47
N ARG A 41 -12.58 -4.97 3.33
CA ARG A 41 -13.16 -6.24 2.88
C ARG A 41 -12.10 -7.30 2.59
N MET A 42 -10.97 -6.89 1.98
CA MET A 42 -9.83 -7.78 1.77
C MET A 42 -9.26 -8.31 3.09
N ARG A 43 -9.15 -7.47 4.12
CA ARG A 43 -8.70 -7.88 5.47
C ARG A 43 -9.67 -8.88 6.09
N GLU A 44 -10.98 -8.63 6.01
CA GLU A 44 -12.00 -9.56 6.51
C GLU A 44 -11.87 -10.95 5.86
N ILE A 45 -11.78 -11.00 4.53
CA ILE A 45 -11.62 -12.27 3.80
C ILE A 45 -10.31 -12.98 4.20
N ALA A 46 -9.22 -12.22 4.34
CA ALA A 46 -7.92 -12.77 4.73
C ALA A 46 -7.94 -13.29 6.19
N GLN A 47 -8.68 -12.65 7.08
CA GLN A 47 -8.85 -13.10 8.47
C GLN A 47 -9.70 -14.36 8.56
N THR A 48 -10.84 -14.42 7.84
CA THR A 48 -11.70 -15.60 7.84
C THR A 48 -11.02 -16.81 7.17
N ARG A 49 -10.23 -16.58 6.12
CA ARG A 49 -9.59 -17.65 5.33
C ARG A 49 -8.09 -17.41 5.19
N ILE A 50 -7.38 -17.56 6.30
CA ILE A 50 -5.94 -17.26 6.46
C ILE A 50 -5.08 -17.81 5.31
N ARG A 51 -5.34 -19.01 4.81
CA ARG A 51 -4.52 -19.67 3.78
C ARG A 51 -4.78 -19.19 2.35
N TYR A 52 -5.72 -18.27 2.14
CA TYR A 52 -6.05 -17.78 0.82
C TYR A 52 -5.04 -16.73 0.36
N GLY A 53 -4.38 -16.99 -0.77
CA GLY A 53 -3.57 -15.98 -1.45
C GLY A 53 -4.43 -14.99 -2.25
N TYR A 54 -3.79 -13.93 -2.74
CA TYR A 54 -4.45 -12.84 -3.49
C TYR A 54 -5.33 -13.30 -4.66
N ARG A 55 -4.99 -14.42 -5.33
CA ARG A 55 -5.79 -14.98 -6.43
C ARG A 55 -7.17 -15.44 -5.97
N ARG A 56 -7.27 -16.09 -4.80
CA ARG A 56 -8.55 -16.55 -4.23
C ARG A 56 -9.36 -15.37 -3.71
N ILE A 57 -8.71 -14.39 -3.08
CA ILE A 57 -9.33 -13.15 -2.63
C ILE A 57 -9.93 -12.39 -3.81
N HIS A 58 -9.21 -12.27 -4.93
CA HIS A 58 -9.71 -11.61 -6.16
C HIS A 58 -11.00 -12.25 -6.69
N VAL A 59 -11.10 -13.58 -6.67
CA VAL A 59 -12.32 -14.29 -7.11
C VAL A 59 -13.49 -14.02 -6.16
N LEU A 60 -13.26 -14.01 -4.83
CA LEU A 60 -14.29 -13.69 -3.85
C LEU A 60 -14.79 -12.25 -3.99
N LEU A 61 -13.87 -11.30 -4.14
CA LEU A 61 -14.21 -9.91 -4.40
C LEU A 61 -15.06 -9.76 -5.67
N ARG A 62 -14.74 -10.48 -6.75
CA ARG A 62 -15.56 -10.46 -7.97
C ARG A 62 -16.96 -11.03 -7.76
N ARG A 63 -17.11 -12.08 -6.94
CA ARG A 63 -18.43 -12.65 -6.61
C ARG A 63 -19.28 -11.70 -5.79
N GLU A 64 -18.64 -10.89 -4.95
CA GLU A 64 -19.28 -9.81 -4.19
C GLU A 64 -19.57 -8.56 -5.04
N GLY A 65 -19.26 -8.57 -6.34
CA GLY A 65 -19.55 -7.46 -7.26
C GLY A 65 -18.44 -6.42 -7.39
N TRP A 66 -17.29 -6.60 -6.74
CA TRP A 66 -16.18 -5.65 -6.85
C TRP A 66 -15.49 -5.75 -8.21
N GLN A 67 -15.52 -4.66 -8.98
CA GLN A 67 -14.84 -4.54 -10.28
C GLN A 67 -13.36 -4.18 -10.13
N VAL A 68 -12.57 -5.06 -9.52
CA VAL A 68 -11.14 -4.86 -9.29
C VAL A 68 -10.27 -5.74 -10.18
N SER A 69 -9.19 -5.15 -10.70
CA SER A 69 -8.21 -5.90 -11.50
C SER A 69 -7.32 -6.76 -10.61
N ARG A 70 -6.89 -7.91 -11.13
CA ARG A 70 -6.01 -8.85 -10.41
C ARG A 70 -4.72 -8.18 -9.91
N ASN A 71 -4.11 -7.32 -10.73
CA ASN A 71 -2.89 -6.59 -10.38
C ASN A 71 -3.11 -5.54 -9.29
N ARG A 72 -4.31 -4.95 -9.23
CA ARG A 72 -4.68 -4.02 -8.17
C ARG A 72 -4.83 -4.74 -6.83
N VAL A 73 -5.53 -5.88 -6.83
CA VAL A 73 -5.68 -6.73 -5.63
C VAL A 73 -4.31 -7.21 -5.13
N TYR A 74 -3.40 -7.61 -6.03
CA TYR A 74 -2.04 -8.00 -5.63
C TYR A 74 -1.27 -6.86 -4.94
N ARG A 75 -1.32 -5.64 -5.50
CA ARG A 75 -0.67 -4.47 -4.88
C ARG A 75 -1.24 -4.16 -3.51
N LEU A 76 -2.56 -4.09 -3.39
CA LEU A 76 -3.22 -3.85 -2.10
C LEU A 76 -2.91 -4.97 -1.09
N TYR A 77 -2.85 -6.22 -1.53
CA TYR A 77 -2.49 -7.35 -0.68
C TYR A 77 -1.05 -7.27 -0.14
N ALA A 78 -0.11 -6.77 -0.96
CA ALA A 78 1.27 -6.54 -0.55
C ALA A 78 1.39 -5.33 0.39
N ASP A 79 0.71 -4.22 0.08
CA ASP A 79 0.66 -3.01 0.92
C ASP A 79 0.07 -3.31 2.31
N GLU A 80 -0.95 -4.16 2.38
CA GLU A 80 -1.60 -4.61 3.62
C GLU A 80 -0.82 -5.71 4.35
N GLN A 81 0.36 -6.12 3.84
CA GLN A 81 1.23 -7.16 4.40
C GLN A 81 0.50 -8.49 4.71
N LEU A 82 -0.55 -8.82 3.96
CA LEU A 82 -1.36 -10.03 4.15
C LEU A 82 -0.66 -11.31 3.66
N GLN A 83 0.58 -11.19 3.20
CA GLN A 83 1.39 -12.31 2.71
C GLN A 83 1.73 -13.26 3.86
N LEU A 84 1.28 -14.51 3.73
CA LEU A 84 1.70 -15.57 4.62
C LEU A 84 3.20 -15.83 4.40
N ARG A 85 4.02 -15.64 5.43
CA ARG A 85 5.36 -16.22 5.45
C ARG A 85 5.23 -17.73 5.55
N SER A 86 5.69 -18.44 4.53
CA SER A 86 5.84 -19.90 4.61
C SER A 86 6.81 -20.23 5.75
N LYS A 87 6.33 -20.86 6.81
CA LYS A 87 7.17 -21.47 7.86
C LYS A 87 7.62 -22.90 7.50
N LEU A 88 7.21 -23.43 6.35
CA LEU A 88 7.57 -24.80 5.97
C LEU A 88 9.05 -24.86 5.61
N PRO A 89 9.84 -25.77 6.21
CA PRO A 89 11.22 -25.96 5.82
C PRO A 89 11.26 -26.31 4.33
N ARG A 90 12.16 -25.64 3.61
CA ARG A 90 12.38 -25.85 2.18
C ARG A 90 12.85 -27.30 2.01
N ARG A 91 11.95 -28.23 1.68
CA ARG A 91 12.33 -29.60 1.35
C ARG A 91 13.10 -29.57 0.04
N ARG A 92 14.33 -30.12 0.08
CA ARG A 92 15.21 -30.33 -1.07
C ARG A 92 14.61 -31.37 -2.01
#